data_AF-A0A9E0A269-F1
#
_entry.id   AF-A0A9E0A269-F1
#
_cell.length_a   1.000
_cell.length_b   1.000
_cell.length_c   1.000
_cell.angle_alpha   90.00
_cell.angle_beta   90.00
_cell.angle_gamma   90.00
#
_symmetry.space_group_name_H-M   'P 1'
#
loop_
_entity.id
_entity.type
_entity.pdbx_description
1 polymer ?
#
loop_
_entity_poly.entity_id
_entity_poly.type
_entity_poly.pdbx_seq_one_letter_code
_entity_poly.pdbx_strand_id
1 'polypeptide(L)'
;MDGPVGGIAYATPSLKGVTKADGVFEYRPGETVAFSVGELALGSAAGKPVVTVLDLVPDAKDASDQRVVNICVLLQTLDQDGDPANGILISEQAASFVTKYGKGTNFNQHIRSFSFDSGFRSLMAELNNVDAFGETPRAVVPGKIAQKHLEATLAGLKK
;
A
#
# COMPACT_ATOMS: atom_id res chain seq x y z
N MET A 1 1.17 -17.18 -5.98
CA MET A 1 2.41 -16.78 -5.29
C MET A 1 2.20 -15.31 -5.05
N ASP A 2 1.83 -14.93 -3.83
CA ASP A 2 1.46 -13.54 -3.54
C ASP A 2 2.63 -12.62 -3.85
N GLY A 3 2.34 -11.54 -4.58
CA GLY A 3 3.36 -10.79 -5.26
C GLY A 3 3.86 -9.57 -4.47
N PRO A 4 5.05 -9.08 -4.83
CA PRO A 4 5.68 -7.91 -4.22
C PRO A 4 4.92 -6.61 -4.49
N VAL A 5 5.26 -5.54 -3.74
CA VAL A 5 4.69 -4.20 -3.95
C VAL A 5 5.70 -3.29 -4.66
N GLY A 6 5.43 -2.99 -5.93
CA GLY A 6 6.19 -2.07 -6.76
C GLY A 6 5.57 -0.68 -6.86
N GLY A 7 6.39 0.32 -7.19
CA GLY A 7 5.93 1.68 -7.48
C GLY A 7 5.67 2.55 -6.25
N ILE A 8 6.07 2.11 -5.05
CA ILE A 8 5.98 2.93 -3.83
C ILE A 8 7.34 3.56 -3.51
N ALA A 9 7.34 4.77 -2.97
CA ALA A 9 8.58 5.43 -2.56
C ALA A 9 9.11 4.82 -1.27
N TYR A 10 10.44 4.72 -1.16
CA TYR A 10 11.14 4.38 0.07
C TYR A 10 12.23 5.42 0.36
N ALA A 11 12.46 5.68 1.65
CA ALA A 11 13.51 6.55 2.13
C ALA A 11 14.15 6.01 3.40
N THR A 12 15.47 6.14 3.48
CA THR A 12 16.32 5.85 4.64
C THR A 12 17.16 7.09 4.93
N PRO A 13 17.95 7.13 6.01
CA PRO A 13 18.89 8.23 6.25
C PRO A 13 19.89 8.46 5.12
N SER A 14 20.24 7.42 4.34
CA SER A 14 21.30 7.50 3.32
C SER A 14 20.83 7.27 1.88
N LEU A 15 19.68 6.64 1.67
CA LEU A 15 19.16 6.23 0.37
C LEU A 15 17.68 6.62 0.22
N LYS A 16 17.27 6.88 -1.02
CA LYS A 16 15.86 7.06 -1.38
C LYS A 16 15.63 6.51 -2.79
N GLY A 17 14.43 6.03 -3.05
CA GLY A 17 14.06 5.48 -4.35
C GLY A 17 12.59 5.10 -4.43
N VAL A 18 12.27 4.33 -5.46
CA VAL A 18 10.95 3.73 -5.67
C VAL A 18 11.14 2.23 -5.78
N THR A 19 10.26 1.45 -5.14
CA THR A 19 10.32 -0.01 -5.22
C THR A 19 10.12 -0.45 -6.66
N LYS A 20 10.92 -1.41 -7.10
CA LYS A 20 10.79 -2.01 -8.43
C LYS A 20 9.54 -2.89 -8.49
N ALA A 21 9.13 -3.33 -9.68
CA ALA A 21 7.96 -4.20 -9.86
C ALA A 21 8.07 -5.53 -9.08
N ASP A 22 9.29 -5.99 -8.80
CA ASP A 22 9.58 -7.15 -7.95
C ASP A 22 9.69 -6.82 -6.45
N GLY A 23 9.33 -5.59 -6.05
CA GLY A 23 9.33 -5.11 -4.66
C GLY A 23 10.70 -4.78 -4.10
N VAL A 24 11.76 -4.81 -4.92
CA VAL A 24 13.12 -4.54 -4.46
C VAL A 24 13.24 -3.08 -4.01
N PHE A 25 13.82 -2.89 -2.82
CA PHE A 25 14.25 -1.62 -2.25
C PHE A 25 15.66 -1.75 -1.68
N GLU A 26 16.31 -0.62 -1.45
CA GLU A 26 17.68 -0.57 -0.94
C GLU A 26 17.72 0.07 0.46
N TYR A 27 18.56 -0.48 1.32
CA TYR A 27 18.79 0.03 2.68
C TYR A 27 20.19 -0.36 3.15
N ARG A 28 20.75 0.36 4.12
CA ARG A 28 21.97 -0.09 4.82
C ARG A 28 21.60 -0.80 6.13
N PRO A 29 22.40 -1.80 6.56
CA PRO A 29 22.17 -2.48 7.84
C PRO A 29 22.03 -1.50 9.00
N GLY A 30 20.98 -1.68 9.82
CA GLY A 30 20.67 -0.84 10.98
C GLY A 30 19.82 0.40 10.67
N GLU A 31 19.57 0.72 9.40
CA GLU A 31 18.69 1.83 9.03
C GLU A 31 17.21 1.46 9.13
N THR A 32 16.37 2.46 9.41
CA THR A 32 14.92 2.37 9.27
C THR A 32 14.54 2.85 7.86
N VAL A 33 13.63 2.11 7.22
CA VAL A 33 13.09 2.42 5.91
C VAL A 33 11.67 2.93 6.08
N ALA A 34 11.40 4.15 5.63
CA ALA A 34 10.07 4.72 5.54
C ALA A 34 9.51 4.47 4.14
N PHE A 35 8.24 4.07 4.05
CA PHE A 35 7.55 3.80 2.79
C PHE A 35 6.35 4.74 2.61
N SER A 36 6.13 5.20 1.39
CA SER A 36 5.00 6.08 1.03
C SER A 36 4.48 5.82 -0.37
N VAL A 37 3.21 6.12 -0.61
CA VAL A 37 2.63 6.24 -1.97
C VAL A 37 2.50 7.72 -2.26
N GLY A 38 3.30 8.24 -3.19
CA GLY A 38 3.46 9.68 -3.31
C GLY A 38 3.91 10.30 -1.98
N GLU A 39 3.20 11.33 -1.52
CA GLU A 39 3.42 11.96 -0.20
C GLU A 39 2.67 11.29 0.96
N LEU A 40 1.84 10.27 0.71
CA LEU A 40 1.09 9.58 1.77
C LEU A 40 1.95 8.50 2.42
N ALA A 41 2.37 8.75 3.66
CA ALA A 41 3.15 7.81 4.45
C ALA A 41 2.33 6.55 4.78
N LEU A 42 2.90 5.38 4.46
CA LEU A 42 2.34 4.08 4.84
C LEU A 42 2.84 3.64 6.22
N GLY A 43 4.07 4.02 6.55
CA GLY A 43 4.73 3.65 7.80
C GLY A 43 6.23 3.45 7.59
N SER A 44 6.87 2.87 8.58
CA SER A 44 8.30 2.59 8.54
C SER A 44 8.63 1.30 9.29
N ALA A 45 9.73 0.66 8.88
CA ALA A 45 10.20 -0.58 9.47
C ALA A 45 11.73 -0.59 9.52
N ALA A 46 12.31 -1.39 10.41
CA ALA A 46 13.73 -1.69 10.36
C ALA A 46 14.06 -2.35 9.01
N GLY A 47 15.14 -1.91 8.36
CA GLY A 47 15.59 -2.47 7.09
C GLY A 47 15.93 -3.95 7.23
N LYS A 48 15.22 -4.80 6.47
CA LYS A 48 15.40 -6.25 6.44
C LYS A 48 15.08 -6.79 5.04
N PRO A 49 15.49 -8.02 4.68
CA PRO A 49 15.31 -8.54 3.32
C PRO A 49 13.85 -8.59 2.83
N VAL A 50 12.89 -8.79 3.76
CA VAL A 50 11.46 -8.77 3.46
C VAL A 50 10.75 -7.90 4.48
N VAL A 51 10.20 -6.79 4.02
CA VAL A 51 9.31 -5.90 4.79
C VAL A 51 7.89 -6.12 4.32
N THR A 52 6.99 -6.40 5.25
CA THR A 52 5.56 -6.61 5.01
C THR A 52 4.77 -5.40 5.48
N VAL A 53 3.51 -5.27 5.05
CA VAL A 53 2.63 -4.19 5.54
C VAL A 53 2.44 -4.25 7.06
N LEU A 54 2.47 -5.45 7.64
CA LEU A 54 2.43 -5.62 9.10
C LEU A 54 3.62 -4.94 9.80
N ASP A 55 4.81 -5.00 9.19
CA ASP A 55 6.03 -4.39 9.75
C ASP A 55 6.01 -2.86 9.71
N LEU A 56 5.22 -2.27 8.80
CA LEU A 56 5.12 -0.81 8.65
C LEU A 56 4.33 -0.15 9.78
N VAL A 57 3.53 -0.94 10.51
CA VAL A 57 2.61 -0.45 11.52
C VAL A 57 3.15 -0.80 12.91
N PRO A 58 3.63 0.19 13.68
CA PRO A 58 4.10 -0.05 15.04
C PRO A 58 3.02 -0.68 15.93
N ASP A 59 3.44 -1.64 16.74
CA ASP A 59 2.61 -2.38 17.72
C ASP A 59 1.49 -3.25 17.13
N ALA A 60 1.40 -3.36 15.79
CA ALA A 60 0.46 -4.29 15.16
C ALA A 60 0.89 -5.74 15.46
N LYS A 61 -0.03 -6.52 16.04
CA LYS A 61 0.24 -7.91 16.43
C LYS A 61 0.08 -8.90 15.28
N ASP A 62 -0.85 -8.60 14.38
CA ASP A 62 -1.21 -9.46 13.26
C ASP A 62 -1.93 -8.65 12.17
N ALA A 63 -2.27 -9.34 11.07
CA ALA A 63 -2.92 -8.77 9.90
C ALA A 63 -4.34 -8.21 10.16
N SER A 64 -4.93 -8.43 11.34
CA SER A 64 -6.24 -7.91 11.70
C SER A 64 -6.22 -6.49 12.29
N ASP A 65 -5.02 -5.94 12.55
CA ASP A 65 -4.89 -4.52 12.94
C ASP A 65 -5.52 -3.63 11.87
N GLN A 66 -6.43 -2.75 12.28
CA GLN A 66 -7.17 -1.89 11.36
C GLN A 66 -6.28 -1.04 10.46
N ARG A 67 -5.12 -0.59 10.96
CA ARG A 67 -4.18 0.25 10.22
C ARG A 67 -3.53 -0.57 9.12
N VAL A 68 -3.13 -1.80 9.44
CA VAL A 68 -2.57 -2.76 8.48
C VAL A 68 -3.60 -3.06 7.38
N VAL A 69 -4.84 -3.38 7.76
CA VAL A 69 -5.92 -3.65 6.79
C VAL A 69 -6.18 -2.44 5.90
N ASN A 70 -6.24 -1.24 6.45
CA ASN A 70 -6.51 -0.02 5.67
C ASN A 70 -5.37 0.31 4.69
N ILE A 71 -4.10 0.06 5.07
CA ILE A 71 -2.96 0.16 4.12
C ILE A 71 -3.11 -0.87 3.00
N CYS A 72 -3.45 -2.13 3.31
CA CYS A 72 -3.70 -3.15 2.30
C CYS A 72 -4.86 -2.79 1.36
N VAL A 73 -5.94 -2.21 1.89
CA VAL A 73 -7.06 -1.73 1.07
C VAL A 73 -6.58 -0.68 0.08
N LEU A 74 -5.78 0.30 0.53
CA LEU A 74 -5.23 1.32 -0.37
C LEU A 74 -4.37 0.67 -1.47
N LEU A 75 -3.38 -0.13 -1.08
CA LEU A 75 -2.42 -0.71 -2.01
C LEU A 75 -3.10 -1.61 -3.06
N GLN A 76 -4.00 -2.50 -2.63
CA GLN A 76 -4.70 -3.40 -3.56
C GLN A 76 -5.74 -2.66 -4.41
N THR A 77 -6.30 -1.54 -3.94
CA THR A 77 -7.22 -0.72 -4.74
C THR A 77 -6.48 0.07 -5.82
N LEU A 78 -5.27 0.54 -5.51
CA LEU A 78 -4.43 1.32 -6.42
C LEU A 78 -3.56 0.46 -7.34
N ASP A 79 -3.65 -0.86 -7.21
CA ASP A 79 -2.98 -1.81 -8.07
C ASP A 79 -3.41 -1.59 -9.53
N GLN A 80 -2.43 -1.56 -10.43
CA GLN A 80 -2.60 -1.11 -11.80
C GLN A 80 -3.59 -2.00 -12.58
N ASP A 81 -3.50 -3.32 -12.42
CA ASP A 81 -4.42 -4.27 -13.05
C ASP A 81 -5.56 -4.72 -12.12
N GLY A 82 -5.39 -4.52 -10.80
CA GLY A 82 -6.37 -4.89 -9.78
C GLY A 82 -6.33 -6.39 -9.41
N ASP A 83 -5.26 -7.09 -9.76
CA ASP A 83 -5.01 -8.48 -9.37
C ASP A 83 -3.79 -8.60 -8.42
N PRO A 84 -3.99 -8.44 -7.11
CA PRO A 84 -2.90 -8.49 -6.15
C PRO A 84 -2.25 -9.88 -6.03
N ALA A 85 -2.81 -10.93 -6.66
CA ALA A 85 -2.23 -12.27 -6.66
C ALA A 85 -0.98 -12.39 -7.55
N ASN A 86 -0.77 -11.45 -8.49
CA ASN A 86 0.38 -11.42 -9.38
C ASN A 86 1.47 -10.42 -8.96
N GLY A 87 1.20 -9.61 -7.93
CA GLY A 87 1.98 -8.42 -7.59
C GLY A 87 1.04 -7.27 -7.29
N ILE A 88 1.54 -6.23 -6.65
CA ILE A 88 0.86 -4.94 -6.60
C ILE A 88 1.79 -3.94 -7.28
N LEU A 89 1.34 -3.32 -8.35
CA LEU A 89 2.09 -2.26 -9.01
C LEU A 89 1.33 -0.94 -8.93
N ILE A 90 1.90 0.01 -8.21
CA ILE A 90 1.36 1.37 -8.15
C ILE A 90 1.97 2.19 -9.28
N SER A 91 1.14 2.65 -10.21
CA SER A 91 1.62 3.48 -11.31
C SER A 91 2.08 4.86 -10.82
N GLU A 92 3.01 5.49 -11.55
CA GLU A 92 3.46 6.86 -11.24
C GLU A 92 2.28 7.85 -11.23
N GLN A 93 1.31 7.66 -12.14
CA GLN A 93 0.08 8.44 -12.16
C GLN A 93 -0.71 8.27 -10.87
N ALA A 94 -0.95 7.03 -10.42
CA ALA A 94 -1.64 6.76 -9.17
C ALA A 94 -0.93 7.39 -7.97
N ALA A 95 0.39 7.23 -7.88
CA ALA A 95 1.21 7.85 -6.82
C ALA A 95 1.11 9.39 -6.83
N SER A 96 1.14 10.03 -8.01
CA SER A 96 0.99 11.48 -8.13
C SER A 96 -0.40 11.97 -7.70
N PHE A 97 -1.45 11.20 -7.98
CA PHE A 97 -2.81 11.50 -7.55
C PHE A 97 -2.95 11.32 -6.03
N VAL A 98 -2.28 10.34 -5.44
CA VAL A 98 -2.23 10.18 -3.98
C VAL A 98 -1.61 11.42 -3.33
N THR A 99 -0.53 11.96 -3.88
CA THR A 99 0.04 13.24 -3.41
C THR A 99 -0.96 14.39 -3.47
N LYS A 100 -1.73 14.50 -4.56
CA LYS A 100 -2.65 15.62 -4.78
C LYS A 100 -3.94 15.53 -3.98
N TYR A 101 -4.52 14.33 -3.86
CA TYR A 101 -5.87 14.11 -3.36
C TYR A 101 -5.94 13.25 -2.09
N GLY A 102 -4.90 12.46 -1.80
CA GLY A 102 -4.86 11.52 -0.68
C GLY A 102 -4.46 12.11 0.68
N LYS A 103 -4.22 13.42 0.79
CA LYS A 103 -3.76 14.07 2.04
C LYS A 103 -4.69 13.88 3.24
N GLY A 104 -5.98 13.64 3.01
CA GLY A 104 -6.97 13.38 4.06
C GLY A 104 -7.07 11.93 4.52
N THR A 105 -6.38 11.00 3.85
CA THR A 105 -6.52 9.56 4.09
C THR A 105 -6.01 9.17 5.47
N ASN A 106 -6.91 8.71 6.34
CA ASN A 106 -6.56 8.28 7.69
C ASN A 106 -6.58 6.75 7.84
N PHE A 107 -5.41 6.11 7.95
CA PHE A 107 -5.34 4.66 8.19
C PHE A 107 -5.78 4.23 9.61
N ASN A 108 -5.84 5.16 10.57
CA ASN A 108 -6.22 4.86 11.95
C ASN A 108 -7.73 4.99 12.21
N GLN A 109 -8.55 4.72 11.21
CA GLN A 109 -10.00 4.64 11.35
C GLN A 109 -10.49 3.19 11.30
N HIS A 110 -11.69 2.95 11.81
CA HIS A 110 -12.30 1.64 11.77
C HIS A 110 -12.44 1.15 10.33
N ILE A 111 -12.15 -0.13 10.07
CA ILE A 111 -12.06 -0.73 8.72
C ILE A 111 -13.32 -0.45 7.88
N ARG A 112 -14.51 -0.52 8.49
CA ARG A 112 -15.79 -0.26 7.81
C ARG A 112 -15.99 1.20 7.38
N SER A 113 -15.26 2.13 7.99
CA SER A 113 -15.32 3.56 7.71
C SER A 113 -14.27 3.98 6.68
N PHE A 114 -13.19 3.21 6.51
CA PHE A 114 -12.08 3.58 5.64
C PHE A 114 -12.46 3.79 4.17
N SER A 115 -13.34 2.96 3.61
CA SER A 115 -13.86 3.17 2.24
C SER A 115 -14.69 4.45 2.09
N PHE A 116 -15.10 5.07 3.21
CA PHE A 116 -15.83 6.33 3.24
C PHE A 116 -14.97 7.53 3.64
N ASP A 117 -13.67 7.31 3.88
CA ASP A 117 -12.72 8.38 4.16
C ASP A 117 -12.75 9.44 3.06
N SER A 118 -12.82 10.71 3.44
CA SER A 118 -12.97 11.80 2.47
C SER A 118 -11.76 11.93 1.55
N GLY A 119 -10.54 11.77 2.07
CA GLY A 119 -9.32 11.82 1.27
C GLY A 119 -9.25 10.65 0.30
N PHE A 120 -9.55 9.44 0.78
CA PHE A 120 -9.51 8.25 -0.07
C PHE A 120 -10.63 8.26 -1.13
N ARG A 121 -11.84 8.71 -0.78
CA ARG A 121 -12.93 8.86 -1.74
C ARG A 121 -12.61 9.87 -2.83
N SER A 122 -12.06 11.03 -2.46
CA SER A 122 -11.63 12.05 -3.43
C SER A 122 -10.57 11.50 -4.37
N LEU A 123 -9.56 10.80 -3.83
CA LEU A 123 -8.54 10.12 -4.64
C LEU A 123 -9.16 9.16 -5.67
N MET A 124 -10.05 8.27 -5.22
CA MET A 124 -10.68 7.29 -6.11
C MET A 124 -11.59 7.92 -7.16
N ALA A 125 -12.32 8.98 -6.79
CA ALA A 125 -13.16 9.72 -7.74
C ALA A 125 -12.30 10.34 -8.86
N GLU A 126 -11.18 10.96 -8.51
CA GLU A 126 -10.27 11.60 -9.47
C GLU A 126 -9.55 10.59 -10.36
N LEU A 127 -9.11 9.46 -9.81
CA LEU A 127 -8.49 8.38 -10.60
C LEU A 127 -9.47 7.74 -11.59
N ASN A 128 -10.71 7.52 -11.16
CA ASN A 128 -11.76 6.99 -12.04
C ASN A 128 -12.20 8.01 -13.09
N ASN A 129 -12.18 9.30 -12.79
CA ASN A 129 -12.53 10.36 -13.75
C ASN A 129 -11.51 10.48 -14.91
N VAL A 130 -10.28 10.00 -14.72
CA VAL A 130 -9.24 9.98 -15.75
C VAL A 130 -8.97 8.58 -16.29
N ASP A 131 -9.85 7.62 -16.00
CA ASP A 131 -9.75 6.22 -16.43
C ASP A 131 -8.38 5.59 -16.09
N ALA A 132 -7.80 5.94 -14.92
CA ALA A 132 -6.46 5.50 -14.52
C ALA A 132 -6.31 3.97 -14.43
N PHE A 133 -7.44 3.25 -14.33
CA PHE A 133 -7.53 1.80 -14.25
C PHE A 133 -8.26 1.17 -15.44
N GLY A 134 -8.44 1.93 -16.53
CA GLY A 134 -9.27 1.56 -17.69
C GLY A 134 -10.66 2.19 -17.67
N GLU A 135 -11.45 1.88 -18.71
CA GLU A 135 -12.77 2.51 -18.97
C GLU A 135 -13.85 2.18 -17.92
N THR A 136 -13.63 1.14 -17.11
CA THR A 136 -14.54 0.78 -16.03
C THR A 136 -14.02 1.35 -14.71
N PRO A 137 -14.82 2.18 -14.01
CA PRO A 137 -14.40 2.73 -12.71
C PRO A 137 -14.01 1.64 -11.71
N ARG A 138 -12.84 1.80 -11.08
CA ARG A 138 -12.33 0.93 -10.03
C ARG A 138 -13.13 1.13 -8.74
N ALA A 139 -13.63 0.03 -8.20
CA ALA A 139 -14.21 0.00 -6.86
C ALA A 139 -13.12 -0.21 -5.80
N VAL A 140 -13.35 0.31 -4.60
CA VAL A 140 -12.47 0.09 -3.44
C VAL A 140 -12.51 -1.38 -3.02
N VAL A 141 -11.34 -1.98 -2.81
CA VAL A 141 -11.22 -3.36 -2.34
C VAL A 141 -11.80 -3.48 -0.92
N PRO A 142 -12.71 -4.43 -0.64
CA PRO A 142 -13.24 -4.61 0.71
C PRO A 142 -12.16 -5.02 1.71
N GLY A 143 -12.17 -4.44 2.92
CA GLY A 143 -11.15 -4.70 3.94
C GLY A 143 -10.94 -6.18 4.27
N LYS A 144 -12.00 -7.00 4.29
CA LYS A 144 -11.88 -8.46 4.49
C LYS A 144 -11.11 -9.16 3.38
N ILE A 145 -11.26 -8.72 2.12
CA ILE A 145 -10.53 -9.27 0.98
C ILE A 145 -9.06 -8.87 1.09
N ALA A 146 -8.81 -7.59 1.38
CA ALA A 146 -7.46 -7.07 1.55
C ALA A 146 -6.70 -7.77 2.69
N GLN A 147 -7.36 -7.96 3.83
CA GLN A 147 -6.81 -8.71 4.97
C GLN A 147 -6.47 -10.15 4.59
N LYS A 148 -7.41 -10.87 3.96
CA LYS A 148 -7.22 -12.28 3.59
C LYS A 148 -6.05 -12.46 2.64
N HIS A 149 -5.86 -11.53 1.71
CA HIS A 149 -4.71 -11.51 0.81
C HIS A 149 -3.40 -11.36 1.60
N LEU A 150 -3.31 -10.40 2.53
CA LEU A 150 -2.12 -10.27 3.39
C LEU A 150 -1.86 -11.53 4.23
N GLU A 151 -2.89 -12.13 4.81
CA GLU A 151 -2.76 -13.37 5.59
C GLU A 151 -2.18 -14.52 4.75
N ALA A 152 -2.60 -14.64 3.48
CA ALA A 152 -2.04 -15.61 2.55
C ALA A 152 -0.55 -15.34 2.27
N THR A 153 -0.19 -14.08 2.03
CA THR A 153 1.21 -13.65 1.83
C THR A 153 2.08 -14.02 3.03
N LEU A 154 1.63 -13.68 4.24
CA LEU A 154 2.34 -13.98 5.48
C LEU A 154 2.49 -15.48 5.73
N ALA A 155 1.50 -16.29 5.33
CA ALA A 155 1.59 -17.75 5.42
C ALA A 155 2.58 -18.33 4.40
N GLY A 156 2.72 -17.71 3.22
CA GLY A 156 3.70 -18.09 2.19
C GLY A 156 5.15 -17.85 2.63
N LEU A 157 5.42 -16.74 3.32
CA LEU A 157 6.76 -16.38 3.81
C LEU A 157 7.29 -17.27 4.95
N LYS A 158 6.42 -18.05 5.60
CA LYS A 158 6.80 -18.96 6.70
C LYS A 158 7.22 -20.35 6.23
N LYS A 159 7.08 -20.64 4.94
CA LYS A 159 7.41 -21.94 4.32
C LYS A 159 8.84 -21.92 3.79
#